data_AF-A0A2E9C7P4-F1
#
_entry.id   AF-A0A2E9C7P4-F1
#
_cell.length_a   1.000
_cell.length_b   1.000
_cell.length_c   1.000
_cell.angle_alpha   90.00
_cell.angle_beta   90.00
_cell.angle_gamma   90.00
#
_symmetry.space_group_name_H-M   'P 1'
#
loop_
_entity.id
_entity.type
_entity.pdbx_description
1 polymer ?
#
loop_
_entity_poly.entity_id
_entity_poly.type
_entity_poly.pdbx_seq_one_letter_code
_entity_poly.pdbx_strand_id
1 'polypeptide(L)'
;MNKEILCFLRYNLIQGNIFNTLKFYSIKFLKKIKKISRIKNYPLRYKYLLKEDLINIKDDNKVTQIIHDTFVNVDIKLASRSFNIKTVSDIHKKFNDPEDFESLHRFIWLRTLDIDKLNMNKINQIEKIIIYWCQVNNQLNCNSSLIWHPYTISERIINILYYYSKIKKNIPLNVRNNIHGSTNLLIKNLEFYEIGYGNHLLNNIRSILTYSLYFDNKQLQNIFTIMFEEYLDNFLIDGFSKDYSSHYQLLLCYWLFDLKQFLKIYENNSILEIIDNYYDLIKSRALFFYNEKNNYFTFFGDISPDYSAEFLLENITSQ
;
A
#
# COMPACT_ATOMS: atom_id res chain seq x y z
N MET A 1 45.57 0.18 -13.54
CA MET A 1 44.33 -0.63 -13.49
C MET A 1 43.94 -0.81 -12.03
N ASN A 2 42.70 -0.47 -11.65
CA ASN A 2 42.27 -0.47 -10.24
C ASN A 2 42.44 -1.88 -9.64
N LYS A 3 43.09 -2.01 -8.47
CA LYS A 3 43.35 -3.32 -7.82
C LYS A 3 42.05 -4.12 -7.62
N GLU A 4 40.94 -3.43 -7.40
CA GLU A 4 39.60 -4.03 -7.29
C GLU A 4 39.15 -4.73 -8.59
N ILE A 5 39.42 -4.15 -9.76
CA ILE A 5 39.07 -4.78 -11.05
C ILE A 5 39.88 -6.05 -11.25
N LEU A 6 41.15 -6.03 -10.85
CA LEU A 6 42.05 -7.18 -10.95
C LEU A 6 41.63 -8.31 -10.01
N CYS A 7 41.22 -7.98 -8.78
CA CYS A 7 40.67 -8.95 -7.82
C CYS A 7 39.32 -9.51 -8.27
N PHE A 8 38.42 -8.66 -8.80
CA PHE A 8 37.13 -9.07 -9.34
C PHE A 8 37.29 -10.01 -10.54
N LEU A 9 38.20 -9.71 -11.46
CA LEU A 9 38.51 -10.57 -12.60
C LEU A 9 39.12 -11.90 -12.13
N ARG A 10 40.07 -11.88 -11.18
CA ARG A 10 40.63 -13.11 -10.59
C ARG A 10 39.55 -13.97 -9.93
N TYR A 11 38.66 -13.39 -9.13
CA TYR A 11 37.56 -14.11 -8.49
C TYR A 11 36.65 -14.78 -9.52
N ASN A 12 36.29 -14.06 -10.59
CA ASN A 12 35.43 -14.58 -11.67
C ASN A 12 36.13 -15.55 -12.64
N LEU A 13 37.46 -15.59 -12.64
CA LEU A 13 38.23 -16.55 -13.44
C LEU A 13 38.55 -17.83 -12.64
N ILE A 14 38.66 -17.73 -11.31
CA ILE A 14 39.10 -18.83 -10.44
C ILE A 14 37.94 -19.52 -9.72
N GLN A 15 36.92 -18.78 -9.24
CA GLN A 15 35.83 -19.31 -8.41
C GLN A 15 34.42 -19.01 -8.95
N GLY A 16 34.24 -17.89 -9.64
CA GLY A 16 32.97 -17.52 -10.25
C GLY A 16 32.82 -18.07 -11.67
N ASN A 17 31.59 -18.31 -12.11
CA ASN A 17 31.30 -18.52 -13.52
C ASN A 17 31.20 -17.15 -14.20
N ILE A 18 32.21 -16.76 -14.99
CA ILE A 18 32.25 -15.45 -15.66
C ILE A 18 30.99 -15.15 -16.48
N PHE A 19 30.31 -16.18 -16.98
CA PHE A 19 29.01 -16.04 -17.65
C PHE A 19 27.91 -15.56 -16.73
N ASN A 20 27.86 -16.03 -15.47
CA ASN A 20 26.87 -15.56 -14.49
C ASN A 20 27.09 -14.10 -14.14
N THR A 21 28.34 -13.68 -14.06
CA THR A 21 28.70 -12.29 -13.79
C THR A 21 28.38 -11.39 -14.97
N LEU A 22 28.74 -11.78 -16.19
CA LEU A 22 28.32 -11.05 -17.40
C LEU A 22 26.80 -10.97 -17.52
N LYS A 23 26.08 -12.06 -17.23
CA LYS A 23 24.61 -12.09 -17.16
C LYS A 23 24.07 -11.13 -16.11
N PHE A 24 24.67 -11.06 -14.92
CA PHE A 24 24.27 -10.12 -13.88
C PHE A 24 24.45 -8.66 -14.32
N TYR A 25 25.60 -8.31 -14.91
CA TYR A 25 25.85 -6.94 -15.38
C TYR A 25 25.03 -6.56 -16.60
N SER A 26 24.77 -7.50 -17.53
CA SER A 26 23.91 -7.24 -18.68
C SER A 26 22.45 -7.03 -18.25
N ILE A 27 21.94 -7.82 -17.29
CA ILE A 27 20.65 -7.58 -16.65
C ILE A 27 20.62 -6.19 -15.98
N LYS A 28 21.67 -5.82 -15.24
CA LYS A 28 21.75 -4.51 -14.57
C LYS A 28 21.79 -3.34 -15.57
N PHE A 29 22.49 -3.50 -16.69
CA PHE A 29 22.56 -2.52 -17.76
C PHE A 29 21.21 -2.37 -18.50
N LEU A 30 20.57 -3.50 -18.86
CA LEU A 30 19.23 -3.50 -19.43
C LEU A 30 18.20 -2.85 -18.49
N LYS A 31 18.30 -3.10 -17.17
CA LYS A 31 17.48 -2.41 -16.15
C LYS A 31 17.73 -0.90 -16.16
N LYS A 32 18.97 -0.45 -16.29
CA LYS A 32 19.31 0.98 -16.39
C LYS A 32 18.71 1.60 -17.65
N ILE A 33 18.80 0.92 -18.80
CA ILE A 33 18.17 1.34 -20.05
C ILE A 33 16.64 1.40 -19.90
N LYS A 34 16.01 0.37 -19.33
CA LYS A 34 14.55 0.34 -19.08
C LYS A 34 14.10 1.47 -18.14
N LYS A 35 14.89 1.75 -17.09
CA LYS A 35 14.65 2.87 -16.18
C LYS A 35 14.72 4.23 -16.91
N ILE A 36 15.64 4.37 -17.87
CA ILE A 36 15.78 5.58 -18.70
C ILE A 36 14.63 5.67 -19.72
N SER A 37 14.20 4.55 -20.31
CA SER A 37 13.17 4.53 -21.34
C SER A 37 11.74 4.68 -20.81
N ARG A 38 11.55 4.75 -19.47
CA ARG A 38 10.24 4.83 -18.80
C ARG A 38 9.25 3.74 -19.24
N ILE A 39 9.74 2.64 -19.81
CA ILE A 39 8.88 1.53 -20.26
C ILE A 39 8.34 0.86 -19.01
N LYS A 40 7.03 1.01 -18.77
CA LYS A 40 6.33 0.36 -17.68
C LYS A 40 6.31 -1.14 -17.90
N ASN A 41 6.62 -1.89 -16.86
CA ASN A 41 6.81 -3.34 -16.94
C ASN A 41 5.48 -4.11 -16.86
N TYR A 42 4.46 -3.67 -17.59
CA TYR A 42 3.16 -4.32 -17.59
C TYR A 42 3.24 -5.63 -18.41
N PRO A 43 2.77 -6.76 -17.86
CA PRO A 43 2.52 -7.96 -18.63
C PRO A 43 1.63 -7.65 -19.84
N LEU A 44 1.83 -8.35 -20.96
CA LEU A 44 1.11 -8.09 -22.21
C LEU A 44 -0.41 -8.06 -22.00
N ARG A 45 -0.94 -9.00 -21.21
CA ARG A 45 -2.36 -9.10 -20.86
C ARG A 45 -2.91 -7.84 -20.19
N TYR A 46 -2.10 -7.08 -19.45
CA TYR A 46 -2.54 -5.92 -18.66
C TYR A 46 -2.12 -4.57 -19.27
N LYS A 47 -1.41 -4.56 -20.42
CA LYS A 47 -0.97 -3.30 -21.05
C LYS A 47 -2.11 -2.38 -21.45
N TYR A 48 -3.33 -2.88 -21.62
CA TYR A 48 -4.51 -2.06 -21.94
C TYR A 48 -4.86 -1.06 -20.81
N LEU A 49 -4.55 -1.40 -19.55
CA LEU A 49 -4.74 -0.53 -18.39
C LEU A 49 -3.98 0.81 -18.48
N LEU A 50 -2.93 0.87 -19.31
CA LEU A 50 -2.17 2.10 -19.54
C LEU A 50 -2.91 3.11 -20.43
N LYS A 51 -3.91 2.64 -21.19
CA LYS A 51 -4.61 3.43 -22.21
C LYS A 51 -6.06 3.72 -21.84
N GLU A 52 -6.71 2.83 -21.10
CA GLU A 52 -8.11 2.97 -20.74
C GLU A 52 -8.27 3.87 -19.51
N ASP A 53 -9.22 4.82 -19.59
CA ASP A 53 -9.69 5.55 -18.41
C ASP A 53 -10.85 4.79 -17.79
N LEU A 54 -10.51 3.93 -16.83
CA LEU A 54 -11.45 3.04 -16.11
C LEU A 54 -12.25 3.75 -15.00
N ILE A 55 -11.97 5.04 -14.79
CA ILE A 55 -12.58 5.85 -13.73
C ILE A 55 -13.14 7.11 -14.39
N ASN A 56 -14.46 7.21 -14.39
CA ASN A 56 -15.15 8.40 -14.89
C ASN A 56 -15.12 9.49 -13.81
N ILE A 57 -14.20 10.44 -13.94
CA ILE A 57 -14.17 11.64 -13.10
C ILE A 57 -15.19 12.61 -13.70
N LYS A 58 -16.39 12.66 -13.13
CA LYS A 58 -17.29 13.78 -13.42
C LYS A 58 -16.68 15.02 -12.79
N ASP A 59 -16.25 15.96 -13.63
CA ASP A 59 -15.85 17.31 -13.19
C ASP A 59 -17.08 18.04 -12.63
N ASP A 60 -17.40 17.75 -11.37
CA ASP A 60 -18.30 18.60 -10.61
C ASP A 60 -17.51 19.87 -10.25
N ASN A 61 -17.60 20.87 -11.13
CA ASN A 61 -17.02 22.22 -11.00
C ASN A 61 -17.56 23.03 -9.80
N LYS A 62 -18.02 22.38 -8.72
CA LYS A 62 -18.33 23.07 -7.48
C LYS A 62 -17.03 23.48 -6.80
N VAL A 63 -16.82 24.79 -6.76
CA VAL A 63 -15.77 25.44 -5.96
C VAL A 63 -15.81 24.84 -4.56
N THR A 64 -14.81 24.02 -4.23
CA THR A 64 -14.66 23.52 -2.88
C THR A 64 -14.06 24.64 -2.04
N GLN A 65 -14.66 24.88 -0.88
CA GLN A 65 -14.18 25.90 0.05
C GLN A 65 -12.72 25.61 0.40
N ILE A 66 -11.82 26.55 0.08
CA ILE A 66 -10.39 26.41 0.37
C ILE A 66 -10.23 26.39 1.88
N ILE A 67 -9.70 25.30 2.43
CA ILE A 67 -9.33 25.25 3.84
C ILE A 67 -7.99 25.96 3.98
N HIS A 68 -8.01 27.09 4.70
CA HIS A 68 -6.79 27.74 5.17
C HIS A 68 -6.19 26.96 6.34
N ASP A 69 -4.94 27.26 6.68
CA ASP A 69 -4.30 26.63 7.83
C ASP A 69 -5.11 26.90 9.10
N THR A 70 -5.58 25.84 9.74
CA THR A 70 -6.52 25.87 10.86
C THR A 70 -6.05 24.94 11.96
N PHE A 71 -6.34 25.33 13.20
CA PHE A 71 -6.02 24.55 14.39
C PHE A 71 -6.91 23.30 14.48
N VAL A 72 -6.28 22.14 14.72
CA VAL A 72 -6.94 20.82 14.80
C VAL A 72 -6.50 19.99 16.00
N ASN A 73 -5.26 20.11 16.48
CA ASN A 73 -4.72 19.38 17.65
C ASN A 73 -5.11 17.88 17.70
N VAL A 74 -4.46 17.07 16.87
CA VAL A 74 -4.69 15.62 16.77
C VAL A 74 -3.39 14.86 17.05
N ASP A 75 -3.40 14.02 18.07
CA ASP A 75 -2.30 13.08 18.34
C ASP A 75 -2.43 11.85 17.44
N ILE A 76 -1.35 11.51 16.77
CA ILE A 76 -1.26 10.38 15.85
C ILE A 76 -0.03 9.53 16.14
N LYS A 77 -0.08 8.26 15.77
CA LYS A 77 1.05 7.32 15.82
C LYS A 77 1.64 7.17 14.42
N LEU A 78 2.92 7.48 14.28
CA LEU A 78 3.73 7.23 13.08
C LEU A 78 4.49 5.90 13.23
N ALA A 79 5.37 5.59 12.28
CA ALA A 79 6.16 4.36 12.27
C ALA A 79 6.99 4.19 13.57
N SER A 80 7.73 5.23 13.98
CA SER A 80 8.64 5.14 15.12
C SER A 80 8.21 5.97 16.34
N ARG A 81 7.27 6.91 16.18
CA ARG A 81 6.96 7.93 17.20
C ARG A 81 5.51 8.35 17.23
N SER A 82 5.11 9.01 18.31
CA SER A 82 3.88 9.82 18.34
C SER A 82 4.14 11.23 17.81
N PHE A 83 3.16 11.80 17.13
CA PHE A 83 3.22 13.16 16.59
C PHE A 83 1.89 13.89 16.83
N ASN A 84 1.97 15.15 17.25
CA ASN A 84 0.80 16.00 17.47
C ASN A 84 0.67 16.98 16.30
N ILE A 85 -0.39 16.82 15.50
CA ILE A 85 -0.78 17.73 14.43
C ILE A 85 -1.52 18.91 15.07
N LYS A 86 -0.85 20.05 15.23
CA LYS A 86 -1.46 21.25 15.84
C LYS A 86 -2.32 21.98 14.84
N THR A 87 -1.84 22.11 13.62
CA THR A 87 -2.56 22.72 12.50
C THR A 87 -2.62 21.77 11.31
N VAL A 88 -3.57 21.98 10.38
CA VAL A 88 -3.68 21.11 9.20
C VAL A 88 -2.42 21.12 8.33
N SER A 89 -1.64 22.21 8.33
CA SER A 89 -0.36 22.28 7.60
C SER A 89 0.74 21.38 8.16
N ASP A 90 0.66 20.95 9.42
CA ASP A 90 1.61 20.01 10.02
C ASP A 90 1.60 18.64 9.32
N ILE A 91 0.59 18.33 8.50
CA ILE A 91 0.56 17.13 7.64
C ILE A 91 1.70 17.11 6.61
N HIS A 92 2.40 18.24 6.41
CA HIS A 92 3.57 18.37 5.54
C HIS A 92 4.89 18.45 6.29
N LYS A 93 4.89 18.16 7.59
CA LYS A 93 6.11 18.14 8.39
C LYS A 93 7.10 17.11 7.83
N LYS A 94 8.36 17.52 7.73
CA LYS A 94 9.47 16.61 7.41
C LYS A 94 10.03 16.00 8.68
N PHE A 95 10.40 14.73 8.59
CA PHE A 95 11.03 13.97 9.66
C PHE A 95 12.44 13.56 9.23
N ASN A 96 13.29 13.28 10.22
CA ASN A 96 14.62 12.74 9.96
C ASN A 96 14.55 11.29 9.45
N ASP A 97 13.57 10.54 9.94
CA ASP A 97 13.27 9.20 9.50
C ASP A 97 12.29 9.26 8.31
N PRO A 98 12.67 8.74 7.13
CA PRO A 98 11.76 8.68 5.99
C PRO A 98 10.51 7.83 6.26
N GLU A 99 10.57 6.82 7.14
CA GLU A 99 9.43 5.95 7.44
C GLU A 99 8.31 6.71 8.17
N ASP A 100 8.66 7.65 9.07
CA ASP A 100 7.68 8.51 9.72
C ASP A 100 6.99 9.44 8.71
N PHE A 101 7.74 9.96 7.73
CA PHE A 101 7.21 10.79 6.66
C PHE A 101 6.26 10.00 5.75
N GLU A 102 6.62 8.77 5.39
CA GLU A 102 5.76 7.89 4.61
C GLU A 102 4.51 7.49 5.41
N SER A 103 4.65 7.09 6.67
CA SER A 103 3.53 6.73 7.55
C SER A 103 2.51 7.87 7.67
N LEU A 104 2.98 9.11 7.82
CA LEU A 104 2.14 10.31 7.84
C LEU A 104 1.30 10.43 6.55
N HIS A 105 1.93 10.22 5.39
CA HIS A 105 1.30 10.37 4.07
C HIS A 105 0.58 9.13 3.55
N ARG A 106 0.78 7.96 4.16
CA ARG A 106 0.00 6.73 4.00
C ARG A 106 -1.28 6.76 4.82
N PHE A 107 -1.41 7.72 5.75
CA PHE A 107 -2.56 7.87 6.65
C PHE A 107 -2.80 6.62 7.52
N ILE A 108 -1.74 5.85 7.81
CA ILE A 108 -1.83 4.62 8.61
C ILE A 108 -2.33 4.92 10.02
N TRP A 109 -2.00 6.11 10.54
CA TRP A 109 -2.49 6.57 11.83
C TRP A 109 -4.02 6.53 11.97
N LEU A 110 -4.80 6.64 10.87
CA LEU A 110 -6.26 6.48 10.90
C LEU A 110 -6.69 5.09 11.41
N ARG A 111 -5.88 4.05 11.17
CA ARG A 111 -6.11 2.68 11.64
C ARG A 111 -5.81 2.50 13.13
N THR A 112 -4.96 3.36 13.69
CA THR A 112 -4.58 3.30 15.10
C THR A 112 -5.52 4.07 16.03
N LEU A 113 -6.48 4.80 15.45
CA LEU A 113 -7.49 5.53 16.21
C LEU A 113 -8.59 4.58 16.67
N ASP A 114 -9.03 4.74 17.92
CA ASP A 114 -10.25 4.14 18.41
C ASP A 114 -11.45 4.95 17.91
N ILE A 115 -11.82 4.73 16.64
CA ILE A 115 -12.84 5.51 15.92
C ILE A 115 -14.18 5.52 16.67
N ASP A 116 -14.54 4.40 17.31
CA ASP A 116 -15.80 4.24 18.03
C ASP A 116 -15.90 5.11 19.29
N LYS A 117 -14.75 5.57 19.82
CA LYS A 117 -14.68 6.50 20.97
C LYS A 117 -14.48 7.96 20.58
N LEU A 118 -14.36 8.29 19.29
CA LEU A 118 -14.15 9.66 18.86
C LEU A 118 -15.44 10.47 18.95
N ASN A 119 -15.36 11.66 19.56
CA ASN A 119 -16.46 12.63 19.49
C ASN A 119 -16.47 13.37 18.13
N MET A 120 -17.60 14.01 17.82
CA MET A 120 -17.78 14.73 16.56
C MET A 120 -16.76 15.85 16.33
N ASN A 121 -16.26 16.50 17.39
CA ASN A 121 -15.23 17.52 17.23
C ASN A 121 -13.93 16.91 16.71
N LYS A 122 -13.49 15.78 17.28
CA LYS A 122 -12.28 15.08 16.85
C LYS A 122 -12.41 14.54 15.42
N ILE A 123 -13.58 14.00 15.07
CA ILE A 123 -13.89 13.56 13.71
C ILE A 123 -13.76 14.72 12.71
N ASN A 124 -14.32 15.89 13.04
CA ASN A 124 -14.24 17.08 12.19
C ASN A 124 -12.79 17.61 12.08
N GLN A 125 -11.98 17.50 13.14
CA GLN A 125 -10.57 17.88 13.12
C GLN A 125 -9.75 16.97 12.18
N ILE A 126 -9.97 15.65 12.27
CA ILE A 126 -9.33 14.66 11.38
C ILE A 126 -9.76 14.89 9.93
N GLU A 127 -11.05 15.12 9.69
CA GLU A 127 -11.59 15.38 8.35
C GLU A 127 -10.96 16.64 7.72
N LYS A 128 -10.76 17.72 8.50
CA LYS A 128 -10.04 18.92 8.03
C LYS A 128 -8.63 18.61 7.56
N ILE A 129 -7.89 17.73 8.26
CA ILE A 129 -6.54 17.31 7.86
C ILE A 129 -6.59 16.59 6.51
N ILE A 130 -7.51 15.63 6.34
CA ILE A 130 -7.68 14.88 5.08
C ILE A 130 -8.06 15.83 3.92
N ILE A 131 -9.06 16.69 4.14
CA ILE A 131 -9.52 17.65 3.13
C ILE A 131 -8.37 18.58 2.72
N TYR A 132 -7.65 19.14 3.69
CA TYR A 132 -6.51 20.03 3.44
C TYR A 132 -5.40 19.31 2.64
N TRP A 133 -5.04 18.09 3.05
CA TRP A 133 -4.05 17.30 2.30
C TRP A 133 -4.48 17.08 0.84
N CYS A 134 -5.74 16.70 0.59
CA CYS A 134 -6.26 16.51 -0.77
C CYS A 134 -6.33 17.81 -1.58
N GLN A 135 -6.53 18.96 -0.93
CA GLN A 135 -6.54 20.27 -1.59
C GLN A 135 -5.14 20.71 -2.02
N VAL A 136 -4.15 20.58 -1.14
CA VAL A 136 -2.77 21.04 -1.41
C VAL A 136 -2.05 20.08 -2.36
N ASN A 137 -2.31 18.78 -2.26
CA ASN A 137 -1.62 17.74 -3.02
C ASN A 137 -2.46 17.30 -4.22
N ASN A 138 -2.81 18.24 -5.10
CA ASN A 138 -3.39 17.87 -6.38
C ASN A 138 -2.32 17.19 -7.27
N GLN A 139 -2.70 16.12 -7.97
CA GLN A 139 -1.83 15.15 -8.65
C GLN A 139 -0.92 15.76 -9.74
N LEU A 140 -1.16 17.02 -10.11
CA LEU A 140 -0.55 17.66 -11.27
C LEU A 140 0.96 17.95 -11.13
N ASN A 141 1.54 17.88 -9.92
CA ASN A 141 2.86 18.51 -9.69
C ASN A 141 4.03 17.66 -9.16
N CYS A 142 3.94 16.34 -8.92
CA CYS A 142 5.05 15.66 -8.22
C CYS A 142 5.33 14.22 -8.67
N ASN A 143 6.02 14.03 -9.79
CA ASN A 143 6.47 12.70 -10.25
C ASN A 143 7.71 12.12 -9.51
N SER A 144 8.16 12.73 -8.41
CA SER A 144 9.39 12.30 -7.70
C SER A 144 9.30 12.26 -6.17
N SER A 145 8.15 12.57 -5.58
CA SER A 145 7.99 12.53 -4.11
C SER A 145 7.51 11.16 -3.64
N LEU A 146 8.03 10.68 -2.50
CA LEU A 146 7.62 9.43 -1.84
C LEU A 146 6.10 9.37 -1.58
N ILE A 147 5.46 10.54 -1.44
CA ILE A 147 4.00 10.64 -1.22
C ILE A 147 3.18 10.13 -2.42
N TRP A 148 3.78 10.10 -3.62
CA TRP A 148 3.16 9.64 -4.87
C TRP A 148 3.71 8.28 -5.33
N HIS A 149 4.48 7.60 -4.48
CA HIS A 149 4.88 6.23 -4.76
C HIS A 149 3.63 5.34 -4.79
N PRO A 150 3.51 4.36 -5.71
CA PRO A 150 2.30 3.55 -5.85
C PRO A 150 1.89 2.85 -4.55
N TYR A 151 2.84 2.30 -3.79
CA TYR A 151 2.60 1.77 -2.46
C TYR A 151 1.97 2.80 -1.50
N THR A 152 2.53 4.01 -1.42
CA THR A 152 2.02 5.08 -0.55
C THR A 152 0.63 5.57 -0.98
N ILE A 153 0.37 5.63 -2.28
CA ILE A 153 -0.96 5.91 -2.83
C ILE A 153 -1.94 4.80 -2.40
N SER A 154 -1.51 3.54 -2.47
CA SER A 154 -2.33 2.38 -2.15
C SER A 154 -2.84 2.43 -0.71
N GLU A 155 -1.92 2.60 0.25
CA GLU A 155 -2.25 2.72 1.67
C GLU A 155 -3.14 3.94 1.94
N ARG A 156 -2.85 5.10 1.35
CA ARG A 156 -3.66 6.30 1.57
C ARG A 156 -5.11 6.12 1.11
N ILE A 157 -5.32 5.53 -0.07
CA ILE A 157 -6.67 5.21 -0.56
C ILE A 157 -7.38 4.29 0.43
N ILE A 158 -6.73 3.18 0.82
CA ILE A 158 -7.30 2.19 1.73
C ILE A 158 -7.68 2.83 3.07
N ASN A 159 -6.77 3.61 3.67
CA ASN A 159 -6.95 4.16 5.01
C ASN A 159 -8.00 5.29 5.04
N ILE A 160 -8.07 6.12 3.99
CA ILE A 160 -9.14 7.12 3.88
C ILE A 160 -10.50 6.45 3.71
N LEU A 161 -10.62 5.46 2.81
CA LEU A 161 -11.88 4.74 2.60
C LEU A 161 -12.35 3.98 3.85
N TYR A 162 -11.42 3.33 4.55
CA TYR A 162 -11.70 2.72 5.86
C TYR A 162 -12.26 3.74 6.85
N TYR A 163 -11.61 4.90 7.00
CA TYR A 163 -12.03 5.93 7.95
C TYR A 163 -13.46 6.41 7.66
N TYR A 164 -13.78 6.74 6.40
CA TYR A 164 -15.12 7.19 6.03
C TYR A 164 -16.19 6.10 6.16
N SER A 165 -15.85 4.84 5.84
CA SER A 165 -16.71 3.68 6.07
C SER A 165 -17.05 3.52 7.56
N LYS A 166 -16.04 3.64 8.44
CA LYS A 166 -16.20 3.50 9.89
C LYS A 166 -17.03 4.60 10.53
N ILE A 167 -16.77 5.87 10.20
CA ILE A 167 -17.54 7.00 10.74
C ILE A 167 -18.93 7.16 10.08
N LYS A 168 -19.23 6.36 9.05
CA LYS A 168 -20.50 6.38 8.30
C LYS A 168 -20.85 7.78 7.74
N LYS A 169 -19.84 8.52 7.28
CA LYS A 169 -20.01 9.84 6.62
C LYS A 169 -19.74 9.74 5.12
N ASN A 170 -20.42 10.59 4.36
CA ASN A 170 -20.12 10.77 2.94
C ASN A 170 -18.74 11.42 2.77
N ILE A 171 -17.95 10.91 1.81
CA ILE A 171 -16.66 11.50 1.45
C ILE A 171 -16.89 12.88 0.81
N PRO A 172 -16.24 13.95 1.31
CA PRO A 172 -16.22 15.27 0.69
C PRO A 172 -15.76 15.22 -0.76
N LEU A 173 -16.32 16.09 -1.61
CA LEU A 173 -16.10 16.05 -3.06
C LEU A 173 -14.61 16.13 -3.45
N ASN A 174 -13.84 17.01 -2.82
CA ASN A 174 -12.40 17.14 -3.10
C ASN A 174 -11.61 15.88 -2.72
N VAL A 175 -11.95 15.25 -1.59
CA VAL A 175 -11.30 14.01 -1.13
C VAL A 175 -11.65 12.89 -2.10
N ARG A 176 -12.92 12.80 -2.52
CA ARG A 176 -13.39 11.84 -3.53
C ARG A 176 -12.66 12.01 -4.86
N ASN A 177 -12.57 13.23 -5.38
CA ASN A 177 -11.88 13.52 -6.64
C ASN A 177 -10.38 13.18 -6.54
N ASN A 178 -9.76 13.47 -5.40
CA ASN A 178 -8.36 13.10 -5.15
C ASN A 178 -8.19 11.57 -5.13
N ILE A 179 -9.11 10.82 -4.51
CA ILE A 179 -9.09 9.36 -4.53
C ILE A 179 -9.28 8.84 -5.97
N HIS A 180 -10.26 9.35 -6.73
CA HIS A 180 -10.48 8.94 -8.13
C HIS A 180 -9.23 9.11 -8.99
N GLY A 181 -8.62 10.29 -8.96
CA GLY A 181 -7.39 10.52 -9.71
C GLY A 181 -6.20 9.71 -9.19
N SER A 182 -6.11 9.49 -7.87
CA SER A 182 -5.03 8.71 -7.26
C SER A 182 -5.13 7.24 -7.66
N THR A 183 -6.35 6.69 -7.72
CA THR A 183 -6.60 5.35 -8.23
C THR A 183 -6.28 5.26 -9.72
N ASN A 184 -6.63 6.27 -10.54
CA ASN A 184 -6.25 6.28 -11.97
C ASN A 184 -4.73 6.30 -12.14
N LEU A 185 -4.04 7.13 -11.34
CA LEU A 185 -2.58 7.17 -11.31
C LEU A 185 -1.99 5.81 -10.89
N LEU A 186 -2.57 5.17 -9.87
CA LEU A 186 -2.15 3.85 -9.38
C LEU A 186 -2.33 2.75 -10.44
N ILE A 187 -3.50 2.69 -11.09
CA ILE A 187 -3.78 1.74 -12.19
C ILE A 187 -2.77 1.87 -13.32
N LYS A 188 -2.28 3.09 -13.58
CA LYS A 188 -1.28 3.37 -14.61
C LYS A 188 0.15 3.10 -14.11
N ASN A 189 0.41 2.94 -12.82
CA ASN A 189 1.75 2.78 -12.24
C ASN A 189 1.85 1.59 -11.27
N LEU A 190 1.14 0.49 -11.55
CA LEU A 190 1.23 -0.75 -10.79
C LEU A 190 2.68 -1.25 -10.74
N GLU A 191 3.07 -1.73 -9.57
CA GLU A 191 4.43 -2.15 -9.25
C GLU A 191 4.74 -3.57 -9.78
N PHE A 192 4.61 -3.78 -11.09
CA PHE A 192 5.04 -5.02 -11.74
C PHE A 192 6.57 -5.11 -11.77
N TYR A 193 7.16 -5.76 -10.76
CA TYR A 193 8.60 -5.97 -10.71
C TYR A 193 9.03 -7.27 -11.42
N GLU A 194 10.18 -7.22 -12.12
CA GLU A 194 10.75 -8.40 -12.79
C GLU A 194 11.37 -9.40 -11.79
N ILE A 195 11.83 -8.94 -10.62
CA ILE A 195 12.52 -9.73 -9.59
C ILE A 195 12.23 -9.11 -8.21
N GLY A 196 11.58 -9.85 -7.31
CA GLY A 196 11.27 -9.43 -5.94
C GLY A 196 10.12 -8.41 -5.80
N TYR A 197 9.58 -8.30 -4.58
CA TYR A 197 8.51 -7.41 -4.09
C TYR A 197 7.10 -7.65 -4.66
N GLY A 198 6.62 -8.90 -4.59
CA GLY A 198 5.23 -9.24 -4.92
C GLY A 198 4.21 -8.60 -3.98
N ASN A 199 4.60 -8.32 -2.73
CA ASN A 199 3.76 -7.65 -1.74
C ASN A 199 3.33 -6.23 -2.16
N HIS A 200 4.18 -5.46 -2.85
CA HIS A 200 3.84 -4.13 -3.32
C HIS A 200 2.71 -4.18 -4.36
N LEU A 201 2.84 -5.05 -5.36
CA LEU A 201 1.81 -5.23 -6.37
C LEU A 201 0.50 -5.75 -5.77
N LEU A 202 0.57 -6.72 -4.85
CA LEU A 202 -0.61 -7.19 -4.12
C LEU A 202 -1.27 -6.06 -3.33
N ASN A 203 -0.49 -5.16 -2.73
CA ASN A 203 -1.03 -3.99 -2.06
C ASN A 203 -1.68 -2.99 -3.02
N ASN A 204 -1.08 -2.75 -4.20
CA ASN A 204 -1.68 -1.92 -5.24
C ASN A 204 -3.04 -2.49 -5.68
N ILE A 205 -3.10 -3.81 -5.94
CA ILE A 205 -4.32 -4.51 -6.33
C ILE A 205 -5.37 -4.42 -5.22
N ARG A 206 -4.99 -4.70 -3.96
CA ARG A 206 -5.85 -4.58 -2.77
C ARG A 206 -6.48 -3.19 -2.66
N SER A 207 -5.69 -2.14 -2.90
CA SER A 207 -6.18 -0.76 -2.86
C SER A 207 -7.24 -0.49 -3.93
N ILE A 208 -7.01 -0.97 -5.15
CA ILE A 208 -7.96 -0.81 -6.25
C ILE A 208 -9.23 -1.66 -6.04
N LEU A 209 -9.11 -2.85 -5.46
CA LEU A 209 -10.26 -3.64 -5.03
C LEU A 209 -11.07 -2.91 -3.95
N THR A 210 -10.42 -2.38 -2.92
CA THR A 210 -11.07 -1.59 -1.87
C THR A 210 -11.81 -0.37 -2.46
N TYR A 211 -11.14 0.36 -3.35
CA TYR A 211 -11.75 1.47 -4.09
C TYR A 211 -12.96 1.01 -4.91
N SER A 212 -12.82 -0.07 -5.66
CA SER A 212 -13.87 -0.53 -6.57
C SER A 212 -15.08 -1.09 -5.82
N LEU A 213 -14.91 -1.64 -4.62
CA LEU A 213 -16.00 -1.99 -3.72
C LEU A 213 -16.70 -0.74 -3.19
N TYR A 214 -15.93 0.24 -2.69
CA TYR A 214 -16.50 1.46 -2.10
C TYR A 214 -17.36 2.26 -3.10
N PHE A 215 -16.90 2.38 -4.34
CA PHE A 215 -17.59 3.13 -5.40
C PHE A 215 -18.40 2.26 -6.38
N ASP A 216 -18.59 0.98 -6.04
CA ASP A 216 -19.31 -0.01 -6.84
C ASP A 216 -18.89 -0.10 -8.32
N ASN A 217 -17.58 0.00 -8.59
CA ASN A 217 -17.04 -0.14 -9.94
C ASN A 217 -16.83 -1.62 -10.31
N LYS A 218 -17.86 -2.25 -10.89
CA LYS A 218 -17.84 -3.67 -11.27
C LYS A 218 -16.73 -4.05 -12.27
N GLN A 219 -16.38 -3.14 -13.19
CA GLN A 219 -15.30 -3.40 -14.15
C GLN A 219 -13.96 -3.57 -13.43
N LEU A 220 -13.64 -2.67 -12.50
CA LEU A 220 -12.43 -2.77 -11.68
C LEU A 220 -12.47 -3.98 -10.74
N GLN A 221 -13.62 -4.28 -10.12
CA GLN A 221 -13.79 -5.48 -9.30
C GLN A 221 -13.40 -6.74 -10.09
N ASN A 222 -13.92 -6.89 -11.31
CA ASN A 222 -13.64 -8.05 -12.15
C ASN A 222 -12.16 -8.16 -12.55
N ILE A 223 -11.57 -7.06 -13.06
CA ILE A 223 -10.17 -7.05 -13.52
C ILE A 223 -9.23 -7.36 -12.36
N PHE A 224 -9.39 -6.67 -11.24
CA PHE A 224 -8.44 -6.73 -10.14
C PHE A 224 -8.65 -7.95 -9.24
N THR A 225 -9.81 -8.61 -9.26
CA THR A 225 -9.99 -9.90 -8.59
C THR A 225 -9.19 -10.99 -9.29
N ILE A 226 -9.29 -11.08 -10.64
CA ILE A 226 -8.51 -12.02 -11.44
C ILE A 226 -7.01 -11.78 -11.25
N MET A 227 -6.60 -10.51 -11.25
CA MET A 227 -5.20 -10.16 -11.00
C MET A 227 -4.78 -10.51 -9.57
N PHE A 228 -5.65 -10.31 -8.57
CA PHE A 228 -5.31 -10.64 -7.19
C PHE A 228 -5.04 -12.14 -7.03
N GLU A 229 -5.92 -12.99 -7.55
CA GLU A 229 -5.78 -14.45 -7.53
C GLU A 229 -4.49 -14.91 -8.23
N GLU A 230 -4.29 -14.48 -9.50
CA GLU A 230 -3.10 -14.83 -10.30
C GLU A 230 -1.79 -14.46 -9.58
N TYR A 231 -1.74 -13.29 -8.94
CA TYR A 231 -0.52 -12.81 -8.29
C TYR A 231 -0.34 -13.38 -6.89
N LEU A 232 -1.42 -13.72 -6.19
CA LEU A 232 -1.34 -14.38 -4.90
C LEU A 232 -0.82 -15.81 -5.05
N ASP A 233 -1.31 -16.57 -6.04
CA ASP A 233 -0.76 -17.89 -6.41
C ASP A 233 0.74 -17.83 -6.71
N ASN A 234 1.13 -16.84 -7.52
CA ASN A 234 2.53 -16.64 -7.88
C ASN A 234 3.40 -16.16 -6.71
N PHE A 235 2.81 -15.56 -5.69
CA PHE A 235 3.54 -14.99 -4.56
C PHE A 235 3.67 -15.95 -3.37
N LEU A 236 2.90 -17.04 -3.36
CA LEU A 236 2.90 -18.03 -2.29
C LEU A 236 3.68 -19.30 -2.66
N ILE A 237 4.19 -19.98 -1.64
CA ILE A 237 4.71 -21.35 -1.67
C ILE A 237 4.18 -22.03 -0.39
N ASP A 238 3.29 -23.01 -0.53
CA ASP A 238 2.66 -23.73 0.60
C ASP A 238 2.04 -22.82 1.68
N GLY A 239 1.52 -21.65 1.25
CA GLY A 239 0.93 -20.63 2.11
C GLY A 239 1.90 -19.60 2.68
N PHE A 240 3.21 -19.80 2.49
CA PHE A 240 4.23 -18.82 2.85
C PHE A 240 4.49 -17.85 1.69
N SER A 241 4.61 -16.56 2.00
CA SER A 241 4.99 -15.52 1.06
C SER A 241 6.44 -15.64 0.62
N LYS A 242 6.69 -15.31 -0.64
CA LYS A 242 8.04 -15.24 -1.24
C LYS A 242 8.86 -14.01 -0.80
N ASP A 243 8.37 -13.26 0.20
CA ASP A 243 9.16 -12.21 0.87
C ASP A 243 10.14 -12.79 1.90
N TYR A 244 9.94 -14.04 2.32
CA TYR A 244 10.80 -14.72 3.30
C TYR A 244 10.99 -13.90 4.60
N SER A 245 9.92 -13.25 5.06
CA SER A 245 9.86 -12.52 6.34
C SER A 245 8.60 -12.90 7.10
N SER A 246 8.73 -13.16 8.41
CA SER A 246 7.55 -13.43 9.26
C SER A 246 6.66 -12.21 9.41
N HIS A 247 7.24 -11.01 9.45
CA HIS A 247 6.44 -9.79 9.60
C HIS A 247 5.65 -9.50 8.32
N TYR A 248 6.25 -9.66 7.15
CA TYR A 248 5.53 -9.52 5.87
C TYR A 248 4.49 -10.63 5.67
N GLN A 249 4.74 -11.85 6.15
CA GLN A 249 3.71 -12.91 6.19
C GLN A 249 2.50 -12.49 7.05
N LEU A 250 2.76 -11.96 8.24
CA LEU A 250 1.71 -11.48 9.14
C LEU A 250 0.95 -10.29 8.54
N LEU A 251 1.66 -9.37 7.90
CA LEU A 251 1.08 -8.23 7.21
C LEU A 251 0.17 -8.67 6.03
N LEU A 252 0.60 -9.64 5.22
CA LEU A 252 -0.23 -10.20 4.15
C LEU A 252 -1.50 -10.85 4.71
N CYS A 253 -1.40 -11.58 5.83
CA CYS A 253 -2.57 -12.13 6.51
C CYS A 253 -3.54 -11.03 6.95
N TYR A 254 -3.03 -9.94 7.54
CA TYR A 254 -3.85 -8.79 7.91
C TYR A 254 -4.50 -8.13 6.70
N TRP A 255 -3.80 -8.02 5.57
CA TRP A 255 -4.34 -7.45 4.35
C TRP A 255 -5.54 -8.21 3.81
N LEU A 256 -5.47 -9.55 3.82
CA LEU A 256 -6.59 -10.40 3.43
C LEU A 256 -7.73 -10.28 4.42
N PHE A 257 -7.43 -10.26 5.72
CA PHE A 257 -8.45 -10.03 6.74
C PHE A 257 -9.17 -8.70 6.53
N ASP A 258 -8.43 -7.60 6.37
CA ASP A 258 -9.00 -6.26 6.17
C ASP A 258 -9.89 -6.20 4.92
N LEU A 259 -9.45 -6.81 3.81
CA LEU A 259 -10.24 -6.90 2.59
C LEU A 259 -11.50 -7.75 2.78
N LYS A 260 -11.43 -8.88 3.50
CA LYS A 260 -12.62 -9.70 3.87
C LYS A 260 -13.65 -8.88 4.63
N GLN A 261 -13.22 -8.06 5.59
CA GLN A 261 -14.13 -7.21 6.34
C GLN A 261 -14.79 -6.16 5.44
N PHE A 262 -14.06 -5.60 4.49
CA PHE A 262 -14.62 -4.69 3.50
C PHE A 262 -15.64 -5.40 2.61
N LEU A 263 -15.31 -6.59 2.09
CA LEU A 263 -16.21 -7.40 1.25
C LEU A 263 -17.53 -7.73 1.95
N LYS A 264 -17.49 -8.03 3.26
CA LYS A 264 -18.70 -8.25 4.07
C LYS A 264 -19.57 -6.99 4.18
N ILE A 265 -18.96 -5.81 4.35
CA ILE A 265 -19.70 -4.54 4.42
C ILE A 265 -20.42 -4.23 3.10
N TYR A 266 -19.81 -4.59 1.97
CA TYR A 266 -20.35 -4.34 0.62
C TYR A 266 -21.03 -5.58 -0.01
N GLU A 267 -21.29 -6.63 0.79
CA GLU A 267 -22.04 -7.84 0.42
C GLU A 267 -21.56 -8.53 -0.88
N ASN A 268 -20.24 -8.51 -1.14
CA ASN A 268 -19.68 -9.10 -2.36
C ASN A 268 -19.15 -10.53 -2.13
N ASN A 269 -20.09 -11.48 -2.12
CA ASN A 269 -19.81 -12.87 -1.76
C ASN A 269 -18.89 -13.61 -2.75
N SER A 270 -18.91 -13.27 -4.04
CA SER A 270 -18.09 -13.96 -5.04
C SER A 270 -16.60 -13.69 -4.85
N ILE A 271 -16.22 -12.45 -4.57
CA ILE A 271 -14.82 -12.11 -4.27
C ILE A 271 -14.46 -12.63 -2.88
N LEU A 272 -15.39 -12.61 -1.92
CA LEU A 272 -15.16 -13.15 -0.58
C LEU A 272 -14.75 -14.62 -0.61
N GLU A 273 -15.44 -15.45 -1.41
CA GLU A 273 -15.12 -16.87 -1.58
C GLU A 273 -13.69 -17.08 -2.11
N ILE A 274 -13.27 -16.27 -3.09
CA ILE A 274 -11.89 -16.31 -3.61
C ILE A 274 -10.90 -15.97 -2.50
N ILE A 275 -11.13 -14.92 -1.72
CA ILE A 275 -10.22 -14.54 -0.63
C ILE A 275 -10.19 -15.60 0.48
N ASP A 276 -11.32 -16.25 0.76
CA ASP A 276 -11.44 -17.31 1.76
C ASP A 276 -10.59 -18.53 1.42
N ASN A 277 -10.46 -18.88 0.13
CA ASN A 277 -9.61 -19.98 -0.33
C ASN A 277 -8.13 -19.82 0.07
N TYR A 278 -7.66 -18.59 0.27
CA TYR A 278 -6.28 -18.31 0.68
C TYR A 278 -6.14 -18.00 2.17
N TYR A 279 -7.15 -17.38 2.76
CA TYR A 279 -7.04 -16.75 4.07
C TYR A 279 -6.65 -17.74 5.17
N ASP A 280 -7.33 -18.88 5.26
CA ASP A 280 -7.09 -19.83 6.35
C ASP A 280 -5.69 -20.45 6.28
N LEU A 281 -5.23 -20.77 5.07
CA LEU A 281 -3.88 -21.26 4.86
C LEU A 281 -2.84 -20.20 5.25
N ILE A 282 -2.99 -18.96 4.77
CA ILE A 282 -2.07 -17.85 5.08
C ILE A 282 -2.09 -17.50 6.57
N LYS A 283 -3.27 -17.49 7.21
CA LYS A 283 -3.41 -17.29 8.65
C LYS A 283 -2.67 -18.37 9.43
N SER A 284 -2.83 -19.64 9.06
CA SER A 284 -2.09 -20.73 9.70
C SER A 284 -0.57 -20.56 9.55
N ARG A 285 -0.09 -20.05 8.41
CA ARG A 285 1.35 -19.79 8.17
C ARG A 285 1.85 -18.54 8.88
N ALA A 286 1.02 -17.52 9.03
CA ALA A 286 1.36 -16.35 9.84
C ALA A 286 1.48 -16.73 11.32
N LEU A 287 0.53 -17.50 11.84
CA LEU A 287 0.51 -17.95 13.24
C LEU A 287 1.53 -19.05 13.55
N PHE A 288 2.10 -19.72 12.54
CA PHE A 288 3.22 -20.64 12.74
C PHE A 288 4.41 -19.98 13.47
N PHE A 289 4.60 -18.67 13.33
CA PHE A 289 5.67 -17.92 14.00
C PHE A 289 5.28 -17.39 15.38
N TYR A 290 4.03 -17.58 15.79
CA TYR A 290 3.51 -17.11 17.07
C TYR A 290 3.56 -18.23 18.12
N ASN A 291 4.16 -17.94 19.26
CA ASN A 291 4.21 -18.84 20.41
C ASN A 291 3.18 -18.39 21.46
N GLU A 292 2.05 -19.09 21.49
CA GLU A 292 0.95 -18.83 22.42
C GLU A 292 1.36 -18.90 23.89
N LYS A 293 2.28 -19.80 24.27
CA LYS A 293 2.68 -19.99 25.67
C LYS A 293 3.35 -18.76 26.27
N ASN A 294 4.09 -18.03 25.44
CA ASN A 294 4.87 -16.87 25.87
C ASN A 294 4.35 -15.55 25.28
N ASN A 295 3.23 -15.57 24.55
CA ASN A 295 2.69 -14.43 23.79
C ASN A 295 3.78 -13.71 22.98
N TYR A 296 4.58 -14.50 22.23
CA TYR A 296 5.77 -14.00 21.52
C TYR A 296 5.73 -14.36 20.05
N PHE A 297 5.96 -13.37 19.18
CA PHE A 297 6.07 -13.56 17.75
C PHE A 297 7.53 -13.60 17.31
N THR A 298 7.91 -14.63 16.55
CA THR A 298 9.29 -14.80 16.09
C THR A 298 9.53 -13.99 14.83
N PHE A 299 10.47 -13.05 14.90
CA PHE A 299 10.90 -12.25 13.75
C PHE A 299 12.05 -12.92 12.99
N PHE A 300 11.90 -13.03 11.68
CA PHE A 300 13.00 -13.28 10.74
C PHE A 300 12.75 -12.49 9.46
N GLY A 301 13.84 -12.15 8.76
CA GLY A 301 13.78 -11.26 7.60
C GLY A 301 13.50 -9.81 7.99
N ASP A 302 12.99 -9.03 7.04
CA ASP A 302 12.71 -7.61 7.22
C ASP A 302 11.41 -7.36 7.99
N ILE A 303 11.32 -6.23 8.68
CA ILE A 303 10.12 -5.77 9.38
C ILE A 303 9.55 -4.59 8.59
N SER A 304 8.23 -4.59 8.36
CA SER A 304 7.57 -3.47 7.69
C SER A 304 7.37 -2.31 8.68
N PRO A 305 7.52 -1.06 8.23
CA PRO A 305 7.28 0.11 9.06
C PRO A 305 5.79 0.49 9.19
N ASP A 306 4.89 -0.27 8.55
CA ASP A 306 3.48 0.10 8.43
C ASP A 306 2.72 -0.13 9.74
N TYR A 307 2.76 -1.36 10.26
CA TYR A 307 2.06 -1.75 11.47
C TYR A 307 3.00 -2.52 12.38
N SER A 308 2.83 -2.37 13.69
CA SER A 308 3.56 -3.23 14.63
C SER A 308 2.96 -4.63 14.63
N ALA A 309 3.77 -5.63 14.99
CA ALA A 309 3.32 -7.01 15.06
C ALA A 309 2.17 -7.18 16.06
N GLU A 310 2.18 -6.43 17.18
CA GLU A 310 1.13 -6.45 18.19
C GLU A 310 -0.21 -6.00 17.56
N PHE A 311 -0.20 -4.89 16.83
CA PHE A 311 -1.40 -4.41 16.13
C PHE A 311 -1.93 -5.46 15.14
N LEU A 312 -1.04 -6.09 14.36
CA LEU A 312 -1.44 -7.10 13.39
C LEU A 312 -2.02 -8.35 14.06
N LEU A 313 -1.37 -8.84 15.13
CA LEU A 313 -1.82 -10.01 15.89
C LEU A 313 -3.17 -9.76 16.54
N GLU A 314 -3.34 -8.64 17.25
CA GLU A 314 -4.60 -8.27 17.89
C GLU A 314 -5.78 -8.34 16.89
N ASN A 315 -5.58 -7.88 15.66
CA ASN A 315 -6.65 -7.90 14.64
C ASN A 315 -6.91 -9.29 14.04
N ILE A 316 -5.89 -10.16 13.97
CA ILE A 316 -5.99 -11.49 13.36
C ILE A 316 -6.46 -12.56 14.36
N THR A 317 -6.10 -12.44 15.64
CA THR A 317 -6.38 -13.44 16.69
C THR A 317 -7.61 -13.12 17.54
N SER A 318 -8.13 -11.89 17.56
CA SER A 318 -9.32 -11.52 18.34
C SER A 318 -10.65 -11.98 17.72
N GLN A 319 -10.61 -13.04 16.91
CA GLN A 319 -11.75 -13.72 16.28
C GLN A 319 -11.65 -15.20 16.65
#